data_AF-A0A255UGS4-F1
#
_entry.id   AF-A0A255UGS4-F1
#
_cell.length_a   1.000
_cell.length_b   1.000
_cell.length_c   1.000
_cell.angle_alpha   90.00
_cell.angle_beta   90.00
_cell.angle_gamma   90.00
#
_symmetry.space_group_name_H-M   'P 1'
#
loop_
_entity.id
_entity.type
_entity.pdbx_description
1 polymer ?
#
loop_
_entity_poly.entity_id
_entity_poly.type
_entity_poly.pdbx_seq_one_letter_code
_entity_poly.pdbx_strand_id
1 'polypeptide(L)'
;MQTNGAMCGDDGLFKSSRTGATFKVMPTQLNALVLKGTKKTTIAGNSVVIPGSVVQGELVFETPIKAKSIYVVGTSADGDSKIKVTINYTDNTTADGSITMYDWGSSSSAANQAAVVTSLGRIATKKNWAGDAGKIDAYVFKLYESAVNTDNTKTIKSVTVEQTSDDRSVAIFAVSTSNDVVANGIGEVEAPSAVAAFYTLDGVRVAEPVRGVTIVKYTNGVTRKIVKK
;
A
#
# COMPACT_ATOMS: atom_id res chain seq x y z
N MET A 1 6.61 -6.82 -19.11
CA MET A 1 7.75 -6.13 -18.43
C MET A 1 7.53 -4.63 -18.54
N GLN A 2 7.77 -3.87 -17.47
CA GLN A 2 7.72 -2.41 -17.53
C GLN A 2 8.85 -1.90 -18.43
N THR A 3 8.52 -1.11 -19.44
CA THR A 3 9.49 -0.46 -20.34
C THR A 3 9.82 0.94 -19.84
N ASN A 4 10.96 1.49 -20.26
CA ASN A 4 11.33 2.86 -19.92
C ASN A 4 10.24 3.85 -20.40
N GLY A 5 9.84 4.80 -19.55
CA GLY A 5 8.75 5.73 -19.84
C GLY A 5 7.33 5.16 -19.68
N ALA A 6 7.18 3.92 -19.19
CA ALA A 6 5.88 3.35 -18.82
C ALA A 6 5.72 3.25 -17.30
N MET A 7 4.50 3.48 -16.81
CA MET A 7 4.18 3.37 -15.38
C MET A 7 4.03 1.92 -14.91
N CYS A 8 3.43 1.06 -15.72
CA CYS A 8 3.18 -0.35 -15.43
C CYS A 8 3.34 -1.19 -16.71
N GLY A 9 3.37 -2.52 -16.57
CA GLY A 9 3.26 -3.43 -17.71
C GLY A 9 1.83 -3.49 -18.27
N ASP A 10 1.65 -4.24 -19.37
CA ASP A 10 0.35 -4.50 -20.01
C ASP A 10 -0.65 -5.22 -19.08
N ASP A 11 -0.15 -5.89 -18.05
CA ASP A 11 -0.90 -6.52 -16.97
C ASP A 11 -1.41 -5.53 -15.91
N GLY A 12 -1.09 -4.24 -16.07
CA GLY A 12 -1.41 -3.21 -15.08
C GLY A 12 -0.56 -3.31 -13.81
N LEU A 13 0.51 -4.11 -13.81
CA LEU A 13 1.35 -4.29 -12.64
C LEU A 13 2.62 -3.45 -12.74
N PHE A 14 2.96 -2.81 -11.62
CA PHE A 14 4.19 -2.08 -11.41
C PHE A 14 4.91 -2.70 -10.21
N LYS A 15 6.17 -3.12 -10.38
CA LYS A 15 6.98 -3.64 -9.27
C LYS A 15 8.05 -2.61 -8.91
N SER A 16 8.00 -2.12 -7.67
CA SER A 16 8.99 -1.18 -7.17
C SER A 16 10.37 -1.83 -7.15
N SER A 17 11.33 -1.15 -7.79
CA SER A 17 12.75 -1.53 -7.77
C SER A 17 13.38 -1.34 -6.39
N ARG A 18 12.76 -0.54 -5.52
CA ARG A 18 13.28 -0.17 -4.20
C ARG A 18 12.84 -1.14 -3.10
N THR A 19 11.56 -1.51 -3.08
CA THR A 19 10.96 -2.33 -2.01
C THR A 19 10.55 -3.71 -2.48
N GLY A 20 10.47 -3.94 -3.79
CA GLY A 20 9.87 -5.14 -4.36
C GLY A 20 8.33 -5.18 -4.27
N ALA A 21 7.70 -4.16 -3.69
CA ALA A 21 6.24 -4.04 -3.61
C ALA A 21 5.62 -4.04 -5.01
N THR A 22 4.46 -4.70 -5.15
CA THR A 22 3.73 -4.79 -6.42
C THR A 22 2.47 -3.95 -6.33
N PHE A 23 2.39 -2.95 -7.20
CA PHE A 23 1.29 -2.02 -7.31
C PHE A 23 0.42 -2.39 -8.50
N LYS A 24 -0.90 -2.34 -8.31
CA LYS A 24 -1.86 -2.49 -9.41
C LYS A 24 -2.31 -1.11 -9.88
N VAL A 25 -2.02 -0.82 -11.13
CA VAL A 25 -2.51 0.33 -11.88
C VAL A 25 -3.58 -0.17 -12.84
N MET A 26 -4.78 0.43 -12.81
CA MET A 26 -5.88 0.06 -13.69
C MET A 26 -6.07 1.17 -14.73
N PRO A 27 -5.36 1.14 -15.87
CA PRO A 27 -5.38 2.24 -16.84
C PRO A 27 -6.76 2.47 -17.48
N THR A 28 -7.66 1.50 -17.38
CA THR A 28 -9.03 1.56 -17.92
C THR A 28 -10.09 1.96 -16.88
N GLN A 29 -9.69 2.21 -15.62
CA GLN A 29 -10.58 2.62 -14.54
C GLN A 29 -10.00 3.84 -13.81
N LEU A 30 -10.85 4.68 -13.22
CA LEU A 30 -10.37 5.77 -12.37
C LEU A 30 -9.86 5.18 -11.06
N ASN A 31 -8.55 4.95 -10.97
CA ASN A 31 -7.89 4.32 -9.83
C ASN A 31 -6.84 5.23 -9.15
N ALA A 32 -6.77 6.50 -9.56
CA ALA A 32 -5.87 7.49 -8.99
C ALA A 32 -6.64 8.48 -8.11
N LEU A 33 -6.08 8.78 -6.93
CA LEU A 33 -6.57 9.83 -6.04
C LEU A 33 -5.78 11.10 -6.30
N VAL A 34 -6.46 12.16 -6.73
CA VAL A 34 -5.86 13.48 -6.97
C VAL A 34 -6.34 14.45 -5.91
N LEU A 35 -5.41 14.94 -5.09
CA LEU A 35 -5.62 15.96 -4.07
C LEU A 35 -5.14 17.29 -4.62
N LYS A 36 -6.06 18.19 -4.96
CA LYS A 36 -5.73 19.53 -5.44
C LYS A 36 -5.80 20.50 -4.27
N GLY A 37 -4.65 21.04 -3.88
CA GLY A 37 -4.59 22.07 -2.85
C GLY A 37 -5.40 23.30 -3.28
N THR A 38 -6.11 23.89 -2.33
CA THR A 38 -6.81 25.16 -2.53
C THR A 38 -5.78 26.28 -2.61
N LYS A 39 -5.82 27.10 -3.68
CA LYS A 39 -4.97 28.28 -3.78
C LYS A 39 -5.26 29.28 -2.67
N LYS A 40 -4.24 29.81 -2.01
CA LYS A 40 -4.34 30.96 -1.11
C LYS A 40 -4.71 32.21 -1.92
N THR A 41 -5.96 32.67 -1.80
CA THR A 41 -6.39 33.95 -2.38
C THR A 41 -5.91 35.09 -1.49
N THR A 42 -4.91 35.86 -1.93
CA THR A 42 -4.52 37.11 -1.28
C THR A 42 -5.33 38.27 -1.86
N ILE A 43 -6.18 38.91 -1.06
CA ILE A 43 -6.81 40.20 -1.39
C ILE A 43 -5.98 41.32 -0.73
N ALA A 44 -5.74 42.40 -1.47
CA ALA A 44 -4.80 43.48 -1.16
C ALA A 44 -4.68 43.85 0.35
N GLY A 45 -3.47 43.66 0.90
CA GLY A 45 -3.04 44.27 2.17
C GLY A 45 -3.55 43.62 3.46
N ASN A 46 -4.60 42.79 3.43
CA ASN A 46 -5.07 42.01 4.57
C ASN A 46 -5.14 40.54 4.15
N SER A 47 -4.29 39.69 4.74
CA SER A 47 -4.39 38.24 4.51
C SER A 47 -5.68 37.71 5.10
N VAL A 48 -6.70 37.52 4.26
CA VAL A 48 -7.78 36.57 4.53
C VAL A 48 -7.31 35.23 3.97
N VAL A 49 -6.93 34.32 4.85
CA VAL A 49 -6.92 32.90 4.47
C VAL A 49 -8.39 32.52 4.29
N ILE A 50 -8.78 31.99 3.14
CA ILE A 50 -10.00 31.18 3.05
C ILE A 50 -9.54 29.72 3.20
N PRO A 51 -9.35 29.19 4.42
CA PRO A 51 -9.11 27.77 4.62
C PRO A 51 -10.45 27.08 4.33
N GLY A 52 -10.48 26.17 3.34
CA GLY A 52 -11.75 25.88 2.66
C GLY A 52 -12.30 24.47 2.73
N SER A 53 -11.47 23.44 2.69
CA SER A 53 -11.86 22.04 2.83
C SER A 53 -10.60 21.22 3.08
N VAL A 54 -10.61 20.34 4.10
CA VAL A 54 -9.58 19.31 4.24
C VAL A 54 -9.51 18.56 2.91
N VAL A 55 -8.38 18.63 2.21
CA VAL A 55 -8.20 17.92 0.94
C VAL A 55 -7.72 16.52 1.26
N GLN A 56 -8.68 15.62 1.39
CA GLN A 56 -8.42 14.22 1.73
C GLN A 56 -9.19 13.25 0.86
N GLY A 57 -8.73 12.01 0.82
CA GLY A 57 -9.45 10.87 0.27
C GLY A 57 -9.24 9.64 1.13
N GLU A 58 -10.18 8.71 1.09
CA GLU A 58 -10.09 7.44 1.77
C GLU A 58 -9.96 6.31 0.75
N LEU A 59 -8.94 5.48 0.93
CA LEU A 59 -8.79 4.21 0.24
C LEU A 59 -9.34 3.10 1.13
N VAL A 60 -10.46 2.50 0.72
CA VAL A 60 -11.06 1.36 1.42
C VAL A 60 -10.57 0.06 0.80
N PHE A 61 -10.11 -0.87 1.63
CA PHE A 61 -9.70 -2.20 1.15
C PHE A 61 -10.94 -3.08 0.97
N GLU A 62 -11.12 -3.64 -0.23
CA GLU A 62 -12.21 -4.61 -0.50
C GLU A 62 -12.16 -5.79 0.47
N THR A 63 -10.95 -6.28 0.74
CA THR A 63 -10.67 -7.28 1.78
C THR A 63 -9.71 -6.67 2.80
N PRO A 64 -10.14 -6.40 4.04
CA PRO A 64 -9.27 -5.92 5.11
C PRO A 64 -8.04 -6.82 5.30
N ILE A 65 -6.88 -6.22 5.56
CA ILE A 65 -5.59 -6.93 5.52
C ILE A 65 -4.68 -6.53 6.68
N LYS A 66 -3.88 -7.47 7.19
CA LYS A 66 -2.75 -7.15 8.07
C LYS A 66 -1.50 -6.90 7.22
N ALA A 67 -0.81 -5.80 7.47
CA ALA A 67 0.42 -5.43 6.78
C ALA A 67 1.43 -4.86 7.77
N LYS A 68 2.73 -4.84 7.39
CA LYS A 68 3.78 -4.12 8.14
C LYS A 68 3.86 -2.64 7.76
N SER A 69 3.61 -2.36 6.49
CA SER A 69 3.60 -1.00 5.97
C SER A 69 2.61 -0.87 4.82
N ILE A 70 2.16 0.36 4.59
CA ILE A 70 1.48 0.77 3.37
C ILE A 70 2.48 1.56 2.54
N TYR A 71 2.67 1.17 1.29
CA TYR A 71 3.42 1.92 0.29
C TYR A 71 2.49 2.71 -0.61
N VAL A 72 2.90 3.92 -0.94
CA VAL A 72 2.17 4.82 -1.81
C VAL A 72 3.11 5.27 -2.91
N VAL A 73 2.64 5.22 -4.16
CA VAL A 73 3.34 5.76 -5.32
C VAL A 73 2.58 6.96 -5.86
N GLY A 74 3.27 8.08 -5.98
CA GLY A 74 2.66 9.35 -6.38
C GLY A 74 3.66 10.37 -6.89
N THR A 75 3.16 11.59 -7.09
CA THR A 75 3.98 12.76 -7.39
C THR A 75 3.28 14.02 -6.88
N SER A 76 4.04 15.10 -6.69
CA SER A 76 3.52 16.42 -6.32
C SER A 76 3.77 17.42 -7.44
N ALA A 77 2.96 18.48 -7.49
CA ALA A 77 3.16 19.65 -8.32
C ALA A 77 3.22 20.92 -7.47
N ASP A 78 3.95 21.90 -8.01
CA ASP A 78 4.23 23.20 -7.38
C ASP A 78 5.12 23.09 -6.12
N GLY A 79 5.88 22.00 -5.98
CA GLY A 79 6.78 21.74 -4.87
C GLY A 79 6.50 20.43 -4.14
N ASP A 80 7.44 20.04 -3.26
CA ASP A 80 7.28 18.87 -2.39
C ASP A 80 6.09 19.08 -1.43
N SER A 81 5.32 18.01 -1.20
CA SER A 81 4.13 18.02 -0.35
C SER A 81 4.29 17.08 0.84
N LYS A 82 3.84 17.53 2.01
CA LYS A 82 3.59 16.68 3.18
C LYS A 82 2.17 16.15 3.14
N ILE A 83 2.03 14.87 3.43
CA ILE A 83 0.75 14.16 3.44
C ILE A 83 0.63 13.47 4.80
N LYS A 84 -0.46 13.73 5.51
CA LYS A 84 -0.86 12.96 6.68
C LYS A 84 -1.56 11.68 6.20
N VAL A 85 -1.22 10.56 6.83
CA VAL A 85 -1.83 9.26 6.55
C VAL A 85 -2.45 8.75 7.85
N THR A 86 -3.74 8.47 7.85
CA THR A 86 -4.44 7.86 8.97
C THR A 86 -4.88 6.45 8.58
N ILE A 87 -4.38 5.47 9.31
CA ILE A 87 -4.68 4.05 9.14
C ILE A 87 -5.88 3.72 10.01
N ASN A 88 -6.96 3.24 9.42
CA ASN A 88 -8.18 2.85 10.13
C ASN A 88 -8.22 1.32 10.26
N TYR A 89 -8.23 0.80 11.48
CA TYR A 89 -8.29 -0.64 11.73
C TYR A 89 -9.73 -1.12 11.90
N THR A 90 -9.96 -2.42 11.73
CA THR A 90 -11.29 -3.04 11.88
C THR A 90 -11.80 -3.02 13.33
N ASP A 91 -10.91 -2.85 14.31
CA ASP A 91 -11.25 -2.70 15.73
C ASP A 91 -11.65 -1.25 16.12
N ASN A 92 -11.85 -0.39 15.12
CA ASN A 92 -12.14 1.06 15.23
C ASN A 92 -11.03 1.90 15.85
N THR A 93 -9.84 1.33 16.11
CA THR A 93 -8.68 2.14 16.46
C THR A 93 -8.04 2.71 15.20
N THR A 94 -7.20 3.74 15.37
CA THR A 94 -6.45 4.36 14.29
C THR A 94 -4.97 4.49 14.64
N ALA A 95 -4.13 4.63 13.61
CA ALA A 95 -2.74 5.05 13.76
C ALA A 95 -2.44 6.14 12.73
N ASP A 96 -1.68 7.16 13.14
CA ASP A 96 -1.25 8.24 12.27
C ASP A 96 0.19 8.02 11.79
N GLY A 97 0.45 8.47 10.57
CA GLY A 97 1.78 8.60 10.01
C GLY A 97 1.85 9.75 9.02
N SER A 98 3.03 9.94 8.44
CA SER A 98 3.25 10.99 7.45
C SER A 98 4.18 10.52 6.37
N ILE A 99 3.96 11.01 5.16
CA ILE A 99 4.82 10.78 4.01
C ILE A 99 5.16 12.10 3.33
N THR A 100 6.23 12.09 2.54
CA THR A 100 6.59 13.22 1.68
C THR A 100 6.42 12.78 0.23
N MET A 101 5.60 13.51 -0.52
CA MET A 101 5.50 13.34 -1.96
C MET A 101 6.31 14.42 -2.64
N TYR A 102 7.38 14.02 -3.34
CA TYR A 102 8.28 14.97 -3.97
C TYR A 102 7.67 15.58 -5.23
N ASP A 103 8.08 16.81 -5.54
CA ASP A 103 7.73 17.49 -6.78
C ASP A 103 8.17 16.66 -7.98
N TRP A 104 7.33 16.62 -9.02
CA TRP A 104 7.51 15.82 -10.24
C TRP A 104 8.87 15.97 -10.92
N GLY A 105 9.53 17.11 -10.76
CA GLY A 105 10.86 17.40 -11.31
C GLY A 105 11.98 17.43 -10.27
N SER A 106 11.73 17.01 -9.03
CA SER A 106 12.68 17.17 -7.92
C SER A 106 14.02 16.47 -8.22
N SER A 107 15.10 17.19 -7.97
CA SER A 107 16.49 16.77 -8.12
C SER A 107 17.20 16.55 -6.79
N SER A 108 16.50 16.71 -5.67
CA SER A 108 17.06 16.50 -4.34
C SER A 108 17.53 15.05 -4.15
N SER A 109 18.56 14.85 -3.32
CA SER A 109 19.10 13.51 -3.04
C SER A 109 18.05 12.56 -2.45
N ALA A 110 17.13 13.08 -1.63
CA ALA A 110 16.04 12.28 -1.06
C ALA A 110 14.99 11.90 -2.11
N ALA A 111 14.62 12.84 -2.98
CA ALA A 111 13.69 12.57 -4.09
C ALA A 111 14.27 11.52 -5.05
N ASN A 112 15.54 11.63 -5.42
CA ASN A 112 16.18 10.68 -6.32
C ASN A 112 16.25 9.26 -5.74
N GLN A 113 16.41 9.12 -4.43
CA GLN A 113 16.36 7.80 -3.75
C GLN A 113 14.93 7.24 -3.67
N ALA A 114 13.92 8.11 -3.60
CA ALA A 114 12.52 7.71 -3.56
C ALA A 114 11.92 7.46 -4.95
N ALA A 115 12.59 7.87 -6.02
CA ALA A 115 12.08 7.74 -7.39
C ALA A 115 12.04 6.26 -7.81
N VAL A 116 10.86 5.79 -8.19
CA VAL A 116 10.63 4.39 -8.60
C VAL A 116 10.14 4.26 -10.04
N VAL A 117 9.63 5.34 -10.63
CA VAL A 117 9.40 5.48 -12.07
C VAL A 117 10.07 6.77 -12.51
N THR A 118 10.83 6.70 -13.61
CA THR A 118 11.55 7.84 -14.17
C THR A 118 11.32 7.91 -15.68
N SER A 119 11.74 9.01 -16.29
CA SER A 119 11.65 9.20 -17.75
C SER A 119 10.22 9.20 -18.30
N LEU A 120 9.23 9.56 -17.47
CA LEU A 120 7.87 9.77 -17.94
C LEU A 120 7.82 11.09 -18.72
N GLY A 121 7.32 11.04 -19.95
CA GLY A 121 7.07 12.23 -20.75
C GLY A 121 5.67 12.79 -20.48
N ARG A 122 5.48 14.10 -20.72
CA ARG A 122 4.16 14.72 -20.70
C ARG A 122 3.69 15.01 -22.12
N ILE A 123 2.42 14.72 -22.39
CA ILE A 123 1.74 15.16 -23.61
C ILE A 123 0.83 16.33 -23.25
N ALA A 124 1.11 17.50 -23.83
CA ALA A 124 0.21 18.63 -23.69
C ALA A 124 -1.08 18.36 -24.47
N THR A 125 -2.24 18.55 -23.84
CA THR A 125 -3.55 18.41 -24.51
C THR A 125 -3.93 19.65 -25.33
N LYS A 126 -3.25 20.77 -25.07
CA LYS A 126 -3.37 22.05 -25.79
C LYS A 126 -2.02 22.74 -25.83
N LYS A 127 -1.80 23.62 -26.83
CA LYS A 127 -0.59 24.45 -26.89
C LYS A 127 -0.47 25.29 -25.61
N ASN A 128 0.68 25.22 -24.97
CA ASN A 128 0.98 25.99 -23.77
C ASN A 128 2.51 26.23 -23.68
N TRP A 129 2.95 26.80 -22.56
CA TRP A 129 4.38 27.05 -22.30
C TRP A 129 5.24 25.77 -22.36
N ALA A 130 4.63 24.61 -22.16
CA ALA A 130 5.31 23.33 -22.11
C ALA A 130 5.48 22.66 -23.49
N GLY A 131 4.73 23.08 -24.50
CA GLY A 131 4.86 22.53 -25.85
C GLY A 131 3.57 22.61 -26.67
N ASP A 132 3.65 22.03 -27.87
CA ASP A 132 2.52 21.89 -28.77
C ASP A 132 1.61 20.72 -28.35
N ALA A 133 0.32 20.87 -28.66
CA ALA A 133 -0.67 19.84 -28.38
C ALA A 133 -0.29 18.51 -29.07
N GLY A 134 -0.43 17.40 -28.35
CA GLY A 134 -0.16 16.06 -28.87
C GLY A 134 1.33 15.72 -29.05
N LYS A 135 2.26 16.60 -28.64
CA LYS A 135 3.69 16.31 -28.61
C LYS A 135 4.13 15.94 -27.20
N ILE A 136 5.00 14.93 -27.11
CA ILE A 136 5.73 14.63 -25.88
C ILE A 136 6.75 15.75 -25.68
N ASP A 137 6.76 16.38 -24.51
CA ASP A 137 7.74 17.40 -24.17
C ASP A 137 9.10 16.80 -23.75
N ALA A 138 10.08 17.67 -23.54
CA ALA A 138 11.44 17.25 -23.13
C ALA A 138 11.58 17.06 -21.61
N TYR A 139 10.52 17.26 -20.82
CA TYR A 139 10.60 17.18 -19.37
C TYR A 139 10.50 15.73 -18.90
N VAL A 140 11.32 15.39 -17.91
CA VAL A 140 11.34 14.06 -17.29
C VAL A 140 10.57 14.10 -15.99
N PHE A 141 9.37 13.52 -16.01
CA PHE A 141 8.54 13.32 -14.83
C PHE A 141 8.98 12.06 -14.09
N LYS A 142 8.89 12.13 -12.76
CA LYS A 142 9.17 11.02 -11.86
C LYS A 142 7.97 10.72 -10.96
N LEU A 143 7.84 9.44 -10.60
CA LEU A 143 6.96 9.00 -9.51
C LEU A 143 7.82 8.51 -8.35
N TYR A 144 7.37 8.83 -7.16
CA TYR A 144 8.07 8.58 -5.92
C TYR A 144 7.29 7.61 -5.05
N GLU A 145 8.01 6.70 -4.43
CA GLU A 145 7.48 5.76 -3.44
C GLU A 145 7.75 6.28 -2.03
N SER A 146 6.71 6.29 -1.22
CA SER A 146 6.78 6.51 0.23
C SER A 146 6.11 5.38 0.98
N ALA A 147 6.46 5.22 2.26
CA ALA A 147 5.90 4.19 3.12
C ALA A 147 5.46 4.79 4.46
N VAL A 148 4.39 4.23 5.01
CA VAL A 148 4.00 4.42 6.41
C VAL A 148 3.91 3.07 7.10
N ASN A 149 4.45 2.98 8.32
CA ASN A 149 4.37 1.76 9.11
C ASN A 149 2.98 1.58 9.71
N THR A 150 2.57 0.34 9.90
CA THR A 150 1.28 -0.05 10.48
C THR A 150 1.50 -0.93 11.71
N ASP A 151 0.48 -1.05 12.55
CA ASP A 151 0.42 -2.10 13.55
C ASP A 151 0.06 -3.42 12.85
N ASN A 152 1.07 -4.26 12.63
CA ASN A 152 0.90 -5.53 11.91
C ASN A 152 0.14 -6.60 12.69
N THR A 153 -0.20 -6.35 13.96
CA THR A 153 -1.08 -7.21 14.74
C THR A 153 -2.56 -6.97 14.42
N LYS A 154 -2.88 -5.79 13.89
CA LYS A 154 -4.23 -5.32 13.57
C LYS A 154 -4.55 -5.44 12.08
N THR A 155 -5.83 -5.60 11.79
CA THR A 155 -6.35 -5.67 10.41
C THR A 155 -6.75 -4.27 9.95
N ILE A 156 -6.16 -3.81 8.85
CA ILE A 156 -6.40 -2.51 8.22
C ILE A 156 -7.70 -2.60 7.42
N LYS A 157 -8.62 -1.67 7.67
CA LYS A 157 -9.90 -1.51 6.95
C LYS A 157 -9.78 -0.51 5.81
N SER A 158 -9.16 0.64 6.09
CA SER A 158 -9.01 1.74 5.14
C SER A 158 -7.84 2.64 5.52
N VAL A 159 -7.44 3.49 4.59
CA VAL A 159 -6.39 4.49 4.77
C VAL A 159 -6.91 5.83 4.29
N THR A 160 -6.94 6.81 5.18
CA THR A 160 -7.24 8.20 4.84
C THR A 160 -5.93 8.93 4.56
N VAL A 161 -5.85 9.62 3.43
CA VAL A 161 -4.72 10.48 3.08
C VAL A 161 -5.18 11.92 2.99
N GLU A 162 -4.47 12.80 3.66
CA GLU A 162 -4.77 14.23 3.77
C GLU A 162 -3.56 15.04 3.33
N GLN A 163 -3.74 15.94 2.36
CA GLN A 163 -2.70 16.89 1.99
C GLN A 163 -2.68 18.05 2.98
N THR A 164 -1.55 18.21 3.68
CA THR A 164 -1.38 19.27 4.70
C THR A 164 -0.58 20.47 4.20
N SER A 165 -0.08 20.40 2.97
CA SER A 165 0.66 21.50 2.32
C SER A 165 -0.28 22.38 1.50
N ASP A 166 -0.26 23.69 1.77
CA ASP A 166 -1.00 24.70 1.01
C ASP A 166 -0.42 24.89 -0.38
N ASP A 167 -1.25 25.26 -1.36
CA ASP A 167 -0.85 25.60 -2.73
C ASP A 167 -0.09 24.49 -3.49
N ARG A 168 -0.21 23.22 -3.08
CA ARG A 168 0.36 22.06 -3.80
C ARG A 168 -0.71 21.18 -4.41
N SER A 169 -0.34 20.37 -5.39
CA SER A 169 -1.23 19.33 -5.92
C SER A 169 -0.55 17.98 -5.87
N VAL A 170 -1.15 17.02 -5.18
CA VAL A 170 -0.66 15.64 -5.07
C VAL A 170 -1.50 14.72 -5.94
N ALA A 171 -0.84 13.83 -6.69
CA ALA A 171 -1.48 12.69 -7.32
C ALA A 171 -0.92 11.39 -6.73
N ILE A 172 -1.79 10.59 -6.13
CA ILE A 172 -1.49 9.22 -5.69
C ILE A 172 -2.07 8.29 -6.74
N PHE A 173 -1.22 7.49 -7.36
CA PHE A 173 -1.62 6.63 -8.46
C PHE A 173 -1.83 5.17 -8.07
N ALA A 174 -1.11 4.72 -7.03
CA ALA A 174 -1.22 3.36 -6.56
C ALA A 174 -0.82 3.24 -5.09
N VAL A 175 -1.38 2.24 -4.45
CA VAL A 175 -1.08 1.83 -3.08
C VAL A 175 -0.80 0.33 -3.07
N SER A 176 0.15 -0.09 -2.24
CA SER A 176 0.49 -1.50 -1.98
C SER A 176 0.71 -1.70 -0.49
N THR A 177 0.67 -2.94 -0.02
CA THR A 177 1.06 -3.29 1.35
C THR A 177 2.33 -4.15 1.33
N SER A 178 3.20 -4.03 2.33
CA SER A 178 4.20 -5.07 2.62
C SER A 178 3.58 -6.09 3.55
N ASN A 179 3.53 -7.33 3.08
CA ASN A 179 3.41 -8.48 3.94
C ASN A 179 4.75 -9.21 3.87
N ASP A 180 5.54 -9.18 4.95
CA ASP A 180 6.60 -10.20 5.14
C ASP A 180 6.00 -11.59 5.43
N VAL A 181 4.70 -11.77 5.26
CA VAL A 181 4.09 -13.09 5.24
C VAL A 181 3.87 -13.41 3.78
N VAL A 182 4.81 -14.19 3.24
CA VAL A 182 4.57 -15.05 2.08
C VAL A 182 3.14 -15.58 2.22
N ALA A 183 2.28 -15.28 1.25
CA ALA A 183 0.97 -15.90 1.12
C ALA A 183 1.15 -17.38 0.75
N ASN A 184 1.84 -18.15 1.57
CA ASN A 184 1.57 -19.58 1.66
C ASN A 184 0.25 -19.61 2.41
N GLY A 185 -0.85 -20.03 1.79
CA GLY A 185 -2.21 -20.06 2.34
C GLY A 185 -2.38 -20.97 3.56
N ILE A 186 -1.52 -20.84 4.56
CA ILE A 186 -1.49 -21.51 5.83
C ILE A 186 -1.83 -20.40 6.83
N GLY A 187 -3.07 -20.41 7.34
CA GLY A 187 -3.42 -19.65 8.53
C GLY A 187 -2.55 -20.08 9.72
N GLU A 188 -2.59 -19.32 10.82
CA GLU A 188 -1.81 -19.57 12.05
C GLU A 188 -1.41 -21.04 12.23
N VAL A 189 -0.11 -21.31 12.20
CA VAL A 189 0.41 -22.61 12.64
C VAL A 189 0.01 -22.73 14.10
N GLU A 190 -0.97 -23.57 14.40
CA GLU A 190 -1.30 -23.93 15.78
C GLU A 190 0.01 -24.28 16.49
N ALA A 191 0.31 -23.58 17.60
CA ALA A 191 1.45 -23.91 18.42
C ALA A 191 1.38 -25.41 18.77
N PRO A 192 2.53 -26.13 18.79
CA PRO A 192 2.54 -27.57 19.04
C PRO A 192 1.83 -27.86 20.37
N SER A 193 0.67 -28.50 20.29
CA SER A 193 -0.07 -28.95 21.47
C SER A 193 0.48 -30.30 21.92
N ALA A 194 0.64 -30.46 23.23
CA ALA A 194 1.06 -31.73 23.81
C ALA A 194 0.02 -32.83 23.52
N VAL A 195 0.47 -34.07 23.35
CA VAL A 195 -0.42 -35.22 23.22
C VAL A 195 -1.06 -35.52 24.58
N ALA A 196 -2.39 -35.58 24.62
CA ALA A 196 -3.14 -35.95 25.82
C ALA A 196 -3.39 -37.47 25.90
N ALA A 197 -3.66 -38.13 24.77
CA ALA A 197 -3.90 -39.56 24.71
C ALA A 197 -3.81 -40.12 23.29
N PHE A 198 -3.60 -41.44 23.18
CA PHE A 198 -3.74 -42.23 21.96
C PHE A 198 -4.88 -43.21 22.08
N TYR A 199 -5.57 -43.47 20.97
CA TYR A 199 -6.65 -44.45 20.88
C TYR A 199 -6.50 -45.32 19.64
N THR A 200 -6.88 -46.59 19.73
CA THR A 200 -7.10 -47.42 18.55
C THR A 200 -8.32 -46.92 17.76
N LEU A 201 -8.52 -47.44 16.54
CA LEU A 201 -9.73 -47.16 15.75
C LEU A 201 -11.03 -47.53 16.48
N ASP A 202 -10.98 -48.55 17.33
CA ASP A 202 -12.13 -49.02 18.12
C ASP A 202 -12.34 -48.20 19.40
N GLY A 203 -11.57 -47.13 19.59
CA GLY A 203 -11.71 -46.21 20.72
C GLY A 203 -11.02 -46.67 22.01
N VAL A 204 -10.19 -47.73 21.97
CA VAL A 204 -9.45 -48.20 23.14
C VAL A 204 -8.23 -47.33 23.38
N ARG A 205 -8.06 -46.81 24.60
CA ARG A 205 -6.90 -45.98 24.97
C ARG A 205 -5.62 -46.81 24.99
N VAL A 206 -4.55 -46.30 24.38
CA VAL A 206 -3.22 -46.93 24.34
C VAL A 206 -2.14 -45.95 24.81
N ALA A 207 -1.03 -46.48 25.33
CA ALA A 207 0.08 -45.67 25.84
C ALA A 207 0.91 -45.04 24.71
N GLU A 208 0.98 -45.70 23.55
CA GLU A 208 1.73 -45.27 22.38
C GLU A 208 1.00 -45.62 21.07
N PRO A 209 1.34 -44.99 19.94
CA PRO A 209 0.78 -45.35 18.64
C PRO A 209 1.03 -46.81 18.25
N VAL A 210 -0.05 -47.48 17.85
CA VAL A 210 -0.04 -48.87 17.39
C VAL A 210 0.21 -48.95 15.88
N ARG A 211 0.69 -50.10 15.41
CA ARG A 211 0.76 -50.41 13.96
C ARG A 211 -0.61 -50.28 13.33
N GLY A 212 -0.67 -49.70 12.14
CA GLY A 212 -1.90 -49.28 11.50
C GLY A 212 -2.33 -47.89 11.98
N VAL A 213 -3.65 -47.70 12.13
CA VAL A 213 -4.22 -46.37 12.39
C VAL A 213 -4.41 -46.14 13.88
N THR A 214 -3.87 -45.03 14.39
CA THR A 214 -4.07 -44.53 15.76
C THR A 214 -4.75 -43.16 15.71
N ILE A 215 -5.69 -42.90 16.61
CA ILE A 215 -6.27 -41.56 16.85
C ILE A 215 -5.47 -40.90 17.98
N VAL A 216 -4.91 -39.72 17.71
CA VAL A 216 -4.18 -38.88 18.67
C VAL A 216 -5.11 -37.78 19.16
N LYS A 217 -5.29 -37.64 20.46
CA LYS A 217 -5.98 -36.51 21.08
C LYS A 217 -4.96 -35.57 21.70
N TYR A 218 -5.05 -34.29 21.36
CA TYR A 218 -4.18 -33.23 21.88
C TYR A 218 -4.83 -32.53 23.08
N THR A 219 -4.03 -31.87 23.90
CA THR A 219 -4.51 -31.13 25.09
C THR A 219 -5.44 -29.98 24.75
N ASN A 220 -5.33 -29.41 23.55
CA ASN A 220 -6.24 -28.38 23.03
C ASN A 220 -7.58 -28.93 22.53
N GLY A 221 -7.85 -30.23 22.67
CA GLY A 221 -9.09 -30.89 22.25
C GLY A 221 -9.12 -31.36 20.80
N VAL A 222 -8.11 -31.00 19.99
CA VAL A 222 -7.98 -31.47 18.60
C VAL A 222 -7.71 -32.98 18.58
N THR A 223 -8.27 -33.68 17.59
CA THR A 223 -7.97 -35.09 17.32
C THR A 223 -7.45 -35.28 15.90
N ARG A 224 -6.46 -36.17 15.72
CA ARG A 224 -5.87 -36.49 14.40
C ARG A 224 -5.68 -37.99 14.24
N LYS A 225 -5.74 -38.50 13.01
CA LYS A 225 -5.32 -39.88 12.68
C LYS A 225 -3.85 -39.90 12.28
N ILE A 226 -3.11 -40.88 12.79
CA ILE A 226 -1.75 -41.19 12.35
C ILE A 226 -1.67 -42.66 11.92
N VAL A 227 -0.78 -42.94 10.98
CA VAL A 227 -0.53 -44.31 10.49
C VAL A 227 0.91 -44.69 10.80
N LYS A 228 1.09 -45.74 11.61
CA LYS A 228 2.39 -46.33 11.89
C LYS A 228 2.53 -47.59 11.04
N LYS A 229 3.54 -47.63 10.16
CA LYS A 229 3.86 -48.80 9.35
C LYS A 229 4.40 -49.94 10.21
#